data_AF-N9BF90-F1
#
_entry.id   AF-N9BF90-F1
#
_cell.length_a   1.000
_cell.length_b   1.000
_cell.length_c   1.000
_cell.angle_alpha   90.00
_cell.angle_beta   90.00
_cell.angle_gamma   90.00
#
_symmetry.space_group_name_H-M   'P 1'
#
loop_
_entity.id
_entity.type
_entity.pdbx_description
1 polymer ?
#
loop_
_entity_poly.entity_id
_entity_poly.type
_entity_poly.pdbx_seq_one_letter_code
_entity_poly.pdbx_strand_id
1 'polypeptide(L)'
;MSGVGIIIEADGESAVMQALERLSSFDQGKLKLFNAIGQSVVSNIRSRWINGEGLEGKWRLSGRVLREGGTTMRDTSRAINSMTYNALPNSVEIGTDVEYAAIHHFGGEIKYEARMRRTYFRQDLRTGLVGNKFVRKARSNFMQETQGKAYKVNMPRRPFLGLTETDEQEVLDLIVEHLTDE
;
A
#
# COMPACT_ATOMS: atom_id res chain seq x y z
N MET A 1 59.27 10.55 -33.13
CA MET A 1 58.05 9.70 -33.11
C MET A 1 56.91 10.54 -33.66
N SER A 2 56.43 10.22 -34.85
CA SER A 2 55.26 10.88 -35.46
C SER A 2 53.99 10.22 -34.94
N GLY A 3 53.10 11.00 -34.34
CA GLY A 3 51.80 10.53 -33.87
C GLY A 3 50.70 11.48 -34.34
N VAL A 4 49.56 10.91 -34.72
CA VAL A 4 48.32 11.65 -35.00
C VAL A 4 47.54 11.70 -33.69
N GLY A 5 47.20 12.91 -33.23
CA GLY A 5 46.35 13.15 -32.08
C GLY A 5 45.03 13.77 -32.52
N ILE A 6 43.92 13.20 -32.07
CA ILE A 6 42.61 13.84 -32.16
C ILE A 6 42.39 14.55 -30.82
N ILE A 7 42.25 15.88 -30.87
CA ILE A 7 41.88 16.71 -29.73
C ILE A 7 40.41 17.06 -29.93
N ILE A 8 39.57 16.67 -28.97
CA ILE A 8 38.16 17.05 -28.94
C ILE A 8 38.09 18.26 -28.03
N GLU A 9 38.01 19.45 -28.62
CA GLU A 9 37.77 20.70 -27.91
C GLU A 9 36.25 20.89 -27.80
N ALA A 10 35.75 20.87 -26.57
CA ALA A 10 34.35 21.20 -26.29
C ALA A 10 34.32 22.64 -25.79
N ASP A 11 33.95 23.58 -26.66
CA ASP A 11 33.69 24.96 -26.27
C ASP A 11 32.58 25.01 -25.21
N GLY A 12 32.50 26.10 -24.43
CA GLY A 12 31.50 26.27 -23.37
C GLY A 12 30.04 26.17 -23.82
N GLU A 13 29.76 26.27 -25.12
CA GLU A 13 28.45 26.07 -25.75
C GLU A 13 28.22 24.63 -26.27
N SER A 14 29.22 23.76 -26.17
CA SER A 14 29.12 22.36 -26.59
C SER A 14 28.09 21.63 -25.74
N ALA A 15 27.15 20.95 -26.41
CA ALA A 15 26.14 20.09 -25.77
C ALA A 15 26.76 19.06 -24.81
N VAL A 16 28.02 18.67 -25.04
CA VAL A 16 28.77 17.75 -24.17
C VAL A 16 29.11 18.40 -22.83
N MET A 17 29.53 19.67 -22.81
CA MET A 17 29.84 20.38 -21.56
C MET A 17 28.58 20.66 -20.74
N GLN A 18 27.47 21.00 -21.40
CA GLN A 18 26.17 21.15 -20.73
C GLN A 18 25.69 19.84 -20.10
N ALA A 19 25.87 18.70 -20.79
CA ALA A 19 25.53 17.38 -20.25
C ALA A 19 26.41 17.00 -19.04
N LEU A 20 27.71 17.29 -19.10
CA LEU A 20 28.65 17.08 -17.98
C LEU A 20 28.33 17.97 -16.78
N GLU A 21 27.95 19.23 -17.02
CA GLU A 21 27.54 20.16 -15.97
C GLU A 21 26.26 19.67 -15.27
N ARG A 22 25.26 19.21 -16.04
CA ARG A 22 24.04 18.57 -15.49
C ARG A 22 24.34 17.32 -14.68
N LEU A 23 25.25 16.47 -15.16
CA LEU A 23 25.66 15.28 -14.40
C LEU A 23 26.36 15.67 -13.09
N SER A 24 27.14 16.76 -13.10
CA SER A 24 27.82 17.28 -11.91
C SER A 24 26.86 17.91 -10.90
N SER A 25 25.77 18.53 -11.38
CA SER A 25 24.75 19.15 -10.54
C SER A 25 23.62 18.18 -10.12
N PHE A 26 23.58 16.97 -10.70
CA PHE A 26 22.57 15.94 -10.39
C PHE A 26 22.43 15.67 -8.89
N ASP A 27 23.53 15.67 -8.14
CA ASP A 27 23.51 15.49 -6.68
C ASP A 27 22.65 16.54 -5.96
N GLN A 28 22.57 17.76 -6.49
CA GLN A 28 21.74 18.85 -5.95
C GLN A 28 20.26 18.66 -6.30
N GLY A 29 19.96 17.99 -7.42
CA GLY A 29 18.60 17.73 -7.92
C GLY A 29 17.96 16.43 -7.40
N LYS A 30 18.76 15.46 -6.93
CA LYS A 30 18.31 14.13 -6.48
C LYS A 30 17.12 14.16 -5.53
N LEU A 31 17.16 15.03 -4.52
CA LEU A 31 16.07 15.10 -3.54
C LEU A 31 14.76 15.56 -4.18
N LYS A 32 14.81 16.48 -5.16
CA LYS A 32 13.63 16.93 -5.90
C LYS A 32 13.06 15.79 -6.74
N LEU A 33 13.92 15.07 -7.47
CA LEU A 33 13.54 13.90 -8.26
C LEU A 33 12.90 12.81 -7.39
N PHE A 34 13.53 12.43 -6.28
CA PHE A 34 13.02 11.40 -5.38
C PHE A 34 11.70 11.79 -4.71
N ASN A 35 11.50 13.07 -4.40
CA ASN A 35 10.19 13.55 -3.96
C ASN A 35 9.12 13.41 -5.05
N ALA A 36 9.43 13.78 -6.29
CA ALA A 36 8.50 13.65 -7.41
C ALA A 36 8.13 12.18 -7.67
N ILE A 37 9.12 11.29 -7.69
CA ILE A 37 8.92 9.84 -7.82
C ILE A 37 8.04 9.32 -6.68
N GLY A 38 8.40 9.61 -5.42
CA GLY A 38 7.64 9.15 -4.26
C GLY A 38 6.18 9.62 -4.27
N GLN A 39 5.96 10.89 -4.61
CA GLN A 39 4.63 11.47 -4.73
C GLN A 39 3.81 10.81 -5.85
N SER A 40 4.42 10.62 -7.04
CA SER A 40 3.77 9.98 -8.18
C SER A 40 3.35 8.54 -7.85
N VAL A 41 4.28 7.73 -7.34
CA VAL A 41 3.99 6.32 -7.02
C VAL A 41 2.93 6.21 -5.93
N VAL A 42 2.96 7.03 -4.88
CA VAL A 42 1.90 7.03 -3.85
C VAL A 42 0.56 7.44 -4.45
N SER A 43 0.53 8.42 -5.36
CA SER A 43 -0.68 8.82 -6.08
C SER A 43 -1.24 7.66 -6.91
N ASN A 44 -0.40 6.94 -7.63
CA ASN A 44 -0.81 5.82 -8.48
C ASN A 44 -1.33 4.65 -7.65
N ILE A 45 -0.64 4.30 -6.56
CA ILE A 45 -1.12 3.29 -5.61
C ILE A 45 -2.50 3.66 -5.08
N ARG A 46 -2.71 4.93 -4.68
CA ARG A 46 -4.01 5.41 -4.20
C ARG A 46 -5.09 5.29 -5.28
N SER A 47 -4.78 5.69 -6.51
CA SER A 47 -5.70 5.61 -7.66
C SER A 47 -6.12 4.17 -7.96
N ARG A 48 -5.16 3.23 -8.07
CA ARG A 48 -5.45 1.80 -8.23
C ARG A 48 -6.33 1.27 -7.10
N TRP A 49 -6.00 1.60 -5.86
CA TRP A 49 -6.73 1.14 -4.68
C TRP A 49 -8.17 1.64 -4.66
N ILE A 50 -8.43 2.89 -5.09
CA ILE A 50 -9.78 3.45 -5.24
C ILE A 50 -10.59 2.65 -6.27
N ASN A 51 -9.94 2.26 -7.37
CA ASN A 51 -10.53 1.46 -8.45
C ASN A 51 -10.67 -0.04 -8.09
N GLY A 52 -10.13 -0.47 -6.95
CA GLY A 52 -10.15 -1.86 -6.50
C GLY A 52 -9.14 -2.74 -7.24
N GLU A 53 -8.07 -2.13 -7.71
CA GLU A 53 -6.99 -2.74 -8.47
C GLU A 53 -5.73 -2.80 -7.62
N GLY A 54 -5.00 -3.91 -7.76
CA GLY A 54 -3.65 -4.07 -7.24
C GLY A 54 -2.64 -4.17 -8.38
N LEU A 55 -1.46 -4.70 -8.07
CA LEU A 55 -0.40 -4.93 -9.06
C LEU A 55 -0.77 -6.00 -10.09
N GLU A 56 -1.63 -6.94 -9.70
CA GLU A 56 -2.06 -8.07 -10.53
C GLU A 56 -3.45 -7.84 -11.15
N GLY A 57 -3.88 -6.58 -11.23
CA GLY A 57 -5.21 -6.20 -11.71
C GLY A 57 -6.28 -6.21 -10.61
N LYS A 58 -7.55 -6.42 -11.00
CA LYS A 58 -8.70 -6.26 -10.09
C LYS A 58 -8.72 -7.29 -8.98
N TRP A 59 -8.86 -6.81 -7.75
CA TRP A 59 -9.01 -7.68 -6.59
C TRP A 59 -10.33 -8.44 -6.61
N ARG A 60 -10.26 -9.72 -6.24
CA ARG A 60 -11.47 -10.52 -5.97
C ARG A 60 -12.36 -9.83 -4.95
N LEU A 61 -13.65 -9.70 -5.27
CA LEU A 61 -14.65 -9.07 -4.41
C LEU A 61 -14.66 -9.67 -3.00
N SER A 62 -14.61 -8.81 -1.99
CA SER A 62 -14.76 -9.22 -0.59
C SER A 62 -16.22 -9.54 -0.26
N GLY A 63 -16.44 -10.39 0.76
CA GLY A 63 -17.79 -10.69 1.24
C GLY A 63 -18.56 -9.46 1.74
N ARG A 64 -17.88 -8.43 2.25
CA ARG A 64 -18.50 -7.14 2.59
C ARG A 64 -19.02 -6.45 1.32
N VAL A 65 -18.17 -6.32 0.30
CA VAL A 65 -18.55 -5.69 -0.98
C VAL A 65 -19.72 -6.41 -1.65
N LEU A 66 -19.77 -7.73 -1.56
CA LEU A 66 -20.91 -8.49 -2.10
C LEU A 66 -22.24 -8.23 -1.36
N ARG A 67 -22.21 -7.81 -0.09
CA ARG A 67 -23.41 -7.55 0.73
C ARG A 67 -23.81 -6.08 0.77
N GLU A 68 -22.82 -5.20 0.82
CA GLU A 68 -23.00 -3.77 1.14
C GLU A 68 -22.54 -2.86 -0.02
N GLY A 69 -21.87 -3.41 -1.02
CA GLY A 69 -21.25 -2.64 -2.11
C GLY A 69 -19.90 -2.02 -1.76
N GLY A 70 -19.43 -1.12 -2.61
CA GLY A 70 -18.15 -0.42 -2.48
C GLY A 70 -16.95 -1.20 -3.02
N THR A 71 -15.74 -0.78 -2.61
CA THR A 71 -14.48 -1.32 -3.15
C THR A 71 -13.81 -2.27 -2.17
N THR A 72 -13.26 -3.39 -2.67
CA THR A 72 -12.46 -4.31 -1.85
C THR A 72 -11.23 -3.58 -1.31
N MET A 73 -10.74 -3.97 -0.11
CA MET A 73 -9.65 -3.29 0.60
C MET A 73 -9.95 -1.84 1.03
N ARG A 74 -11.20 -1.38 0.91
CA ARG A 74 -11.62 -0.05 1.36
C ARG A 74 -12.86 -0.15 2.25
N ASP A 75 -12.72 0.23 3.51
CA ASP A 75 -13.83 0.39 4.44
C ASP A 75 -13.82 1.83 4.97
N THR A 76 -13.03 2.08 6.02
CA THR A 76 -12.75 3.43 6.54
C THR A 76 -11.67 4.18 5.76
N SER A 77 -11.07 3.55 4.74
CA SER A 77 -9.94 4.08 3.97
C SER A 77 -8.67 4.38 4.80
N ARG A 78 -8.53 3.81 6.01
CA ARG A 78 -7.35 4.06 6.87
C ARG A 78 -6.01 3.70 6.20
N ALA A 79 -5.91 2.49 5.64
CA ALA A 79 -4.65 1.99 5.06
C ALA A 79 -4.20 2.78 3.83
N ILE A 80 -5.14 3.20 2.98
CA ILE A 80 -4.84 4.04 1.82
C ILE A 80 -4.46 5.47 2.26
N ASN A 81 -5.13 6.02 3.27
CA ASN A 81 -4.85 7.36 3.78
C ASN A 81 -3.50 7.45 4.49
N SER A 82 -3.01 6.36 5.07
CA SER A 82 -1.68 6.32 5.70
C SER A 82 -0.56 5.85 4.78
N MET A 83 -0.85 5.64 3.49
CA MET A 83 0.20 5.43 2.48
C MET A 83 1.02 6.70 2.34
N THR A 84 2.33 6.59 2.54
CA THR A 84 3.30 7.69 2.50
C THR A 84 4.61 7.23 1.86
N TYR A 85 5.48 8.19 1.56
CA TYR A 85 6.84 7.94 1.10
C TYR A 85 7.86 8.73 1.92
N ASN A 86 9.10 8.25 1.96
CA ASN A 86 10.26 8.96 2.49
C ASN A 86 11.29 9.12 1.35
N ALA A 87 11.67 10.35 1.03
CA ALA A 87 12.78 10.62 0.12
C ALA A 87 14.09 10.68 0.92
N LEU A 88 14.98 9.72 0.65
CA LEU A 88 16.33 9.63 1.21
C LEU A 88 17.35 10.14 0.17
N PRO A 89 18.62 10.40 0.55
CA PRO A 89 19.61 10.95 -0.37
C PRO A 89 19.87 10.13 -1.64
N ASN A 90 19.67 8.81 -1.57
CA ASN A 90 19.93 7.87 -2.68
C ASN A 90 18.77 6.89 -2.93
N SER A 91 17.61 7.08 -2.30
CA SER A 91 16.49 6.14 -2.41
C SER A 91 15.15 6.77 -2.05
N VAL A 92 14.07 6.11 -2.45
CA VAL A 92 12.70 6.42 -2.03
C VAL A 92 12.14 5.18 -1.34
N GLU A 93 11.61 5.36 -0.13
CA GLU A 93 10.87 4.32 0.57
C GLU A 93 9.38 4.63 0.50
N ILE A 94 8.55 3.63 0.28
CA ILE A 94 7.09 3.80 0.17
C ILE A 94 6.42 2.74 1.04
N GLY A 95 5.41 3.14 1.82
CA GLY A 95 4.73 2.21 2.70
C GLY A 95 3.57 2.81 3.50
N THR A 96 3.06 2.00 4.41
CA THR A 96 1.96 2.35 5.32
C THR A 96 2.31 1.89 6.73
N ASP A 97 1.87 2.65 7.73
CA ASP A 97 2.02 2.36 9.16
C ASP A 97 1.01 1.31 9.69
N VAL A 98 0.13 0.82 8.84
CA VAL A 98 -0.96 -0.07 9.23
C VAL A 98 -0.48 -1.53 9.29
N GLU A 99 -0.46 -2.10 10.49
CA GLU A 99 -0.02 -3.48 10.75
C GLU A 99 -0.74 -4.53 9.86
N TYR A 100 -2.07 -4.42 9.72
CA TYR A 100 -2.85 -5.37 8.94
C TYR A 100 -2.61 -5.26 7.42
N ALA A 101 -1.88 -4.25 6.96
CA ALA A 101 -1.57 -4.07 5.54
C ALA A 101 -0.64 -5.19 5.03
N ALA A 102 0.26 -5.69 5.88
CA ALA A 102 1.16 -6.78 5.51
C ALA A 102 0.41 -8.07 5.14
N ILE A 103 -0.51 -8.53 6.00
CA ILE A 103 -1.28 -9.76 5.72
C ILE A 103 -2.20 -9.61 4.51
N HIS A 104 -2.65 -8.39 4.19
CA HIS A 104 -3.37 -8.14 2.94
C HIS A 104 -2.47 -8.14 1.72
N HIS A 105 -1.29 -7.53 1.81
CA HIS A 105 -0.34 -7.46 0.71
C HIS A 105 0.17 -8.85 0.33
N PHE A 106 0.66 -9.61 1.31
CA PHE A 106 1.28 -10.93 1.11
C PHE A 106 0.26 -12.08 1.08
N GLY A 107 -0.92 -11.89 1.68
CA GLY A 107 -1.80 -13.01 2.01
C GLY A 107 -1.21 -13.86 3.14
N GLY A 108 -1.96 -14.87 3.58
CA GLY A 108 -1.45 -15.81 4.59
C GLY A 108 -2.53 -16.43 5.45
N GLU A 109 -2.10 -17.16 6.47
CA GLU A 109 -2.97 -17.88 7.40
C GLU A 109 -2.96 -17.20 8.77
N ILE A 110 -4.13 -16.79 9.26
CA ILE A 110 -4.32 -16.28 10.62
C ILE A 110 -4.84 -17.42 11.48
N LYS A 111 -4.06 -17.82 12.48
CA LYS A 111 -4.42 -18.90 13.41
C LYS A 111 -5.08 -18.34 14.66
N TYR A 112 -6.21 -18.91 15.04
CA TYR A 112 -6.91 -18.60 16.27
C TYR A 112 -6.91 -19.83 17.17
N GLU A 113 -6.31 -19.69 18.34
CA GLU A 113 -6.29 -20.75 19.34
C GLU A 113 -7.66 -20.97 20.00
N ALA A 114 -7.86 -22.17 20.53
CA ALA A 114 -9.05 -22.50 21.29
C ALA A 114 -9.11 -21.61 22.55
N ARG A 115 -10.26 -20.96 22.76
CA ARG A 115 -10.45 -20.07 23.92
C ARG A 115 -11.88 -20.12 24.41
N MET A 116 -12.03 -20.02 25.73
CA MET A 116 -13.33 -19.78 26.35
C MET A 116 -13.85 -18.40 25.94
N ARG A 117 -15.11 -18.35 25.51
CA ARG A 117 -15.80 -17.12 25.13
C ARG A 117 -17.04 -16.95 25.99
N ARG A 118 -17.21 -15.74 26.53
CA ARG A 118 -18.42 -15.33 27.24
C ARG A 118 -19.41 -14.74 26.25
N THR A 119 -20.55 -15.40 26.08
CA THR A 119 -21.65 -14.92 25.26
C THR A 119 -22.78 -14.42 26.16
N TYR A 120 -23.41 -13.34 25.73
CA TYR A 120 -24.43 -12.64 26.50
C TYR A 120 -25.74 -12.65 25.73
N PHE A 121 -26.82 -13.05 26.40
CA PHE A 121 -28.16 -13.15 25.84
C PHE A 121 -29.17 -12.43 26.74
N ARG A 122 -30.43 -12.36 26.28
CA ARG A 122 -31.57 -11.99 27.13
C ARG A 122 -32.39 -13.23 27.42
N GLN A 123 -32.68 -13.46 28.69
CA GLN A 123 -33.63 -14.44 29.17
C GLN A 123 -34.93 -13.73 29.54
N ASP A 124 -36.06 -14.28 29.11
CA ASP A 124 -37.37 -13.84 29.60
C ASP A 124 -37.53 -14.32 31.05
N LEU A 125 -37.71 -13.37 31.98
CA LEU A 125 -37.81 -13.65 33.41
C LEU A 125 -39.11 -14.40 33.78
N ARG A 126 -40.14 -14.33 32.93
CA ARG A 126 -41.43 -14.99 33.19
C ARG A 126 -41.44 -16.44 32.73
N THR A 127 -40.82 -16.73 31.58
CA THR A 127 -40.82 -18.07 30.96
C THR A 127 -39.51 -18.82 31.17
N GLY A 128 -38.44 -18.13 31.58
CA GLY A 128 -37.10 -18.71 31.73
C GLY A 128 -36.39 -18.99 30.39
N LEU A 129 -37.01 -18.68 29.25
CA LEU A 129 -36.46 -18.95 27.93
C LEU A 129 -35.34 -17.96 27.57
N VAL A 130 -34.21 -18.48 27.09
CA VAL A 130 -33.08 -17.68 26.61
C VAL A 130 -33.25 -17.40 25.11
N GLY A 131 -33.18 -16.12 24.74
CA GLY A 131 -33.27 -15.70 23.35
C GLY A 131 -32.07 -16.13 22.51
N ASN A 132 -32.28 -16.33 21.21
CA ASN A 132 -31.26 -16.76 20.25
C ASN A 132 -30.34 -15.63 19.74
N LYS A 133 -30.56 -14.38 20.16
CA LYS A 133 -29.78 -13.21 19.72
C LYS A 133 -28.78 -12.80 20.78
N PHE A 134 -27.52 -12.62 20.37
CA PHE A 134 -26.51 -12.01 21.22
C PHE A 134 -26.87 -10.55 21.54
N VAL A 135 -26.64 -10.13 22.79
CA VAL A 135 -26.85 -8.75 23.24
C VAL A 135 -25.59 -8.20 23.91
N ARG A 136 -25.49 -6.87 23.99
CA ARG A 136 -24.42 -6.21 24.76
C ARG A 136 -24.53 -6.60 26.24
N LYS A 137 -23.39 -6.77 26.92
CA LYS A 137 -23.30 -7.13 28.35
C LYS A 137 -24.21 -6.27 29.23
N ALA A 138 -24.20 -4.94 29.05
CA ALA A 138 -25.03 -4.01 29.83
C ALA A 138 -26.55 -4.21 29.67
N ARG A 139 -26.99 -4.92 28.63
CA ARG A 139 -28.41 -5.23 28.35
C ARG A 139 -28.71 -6.73 28.53
N SER A 140 -27.78 -7.49 29.08
CA SER A 140 -27.89 -8.93 29.27
C SER A 140 -28.28 -9.23 30.72
N ASN A 141 -29.11 -10.25 30.89
CA ASN A 141 -29.43 -10.87 32.18
C ASN A 141 -29.04 -12.35 32.21
N PHE A 142 -28.49 -12.88 31.11
CA PHE A 142 -28.04 -14.27 31.01
C PHE A 142 -26.71 -14.34 30.26
N MET A 143 -25.74 -15.00 30.87
CA MET A 143 -24.40 -15.23 30.30
C MET A 143 -24.15 -16.73 30.20
N GLN A 144 -23.57 -17.15 29.09
CA GLN A 144 -23.08 -18.50 28.88
C GLN A 144 -21.59 -18.47 28.54
N GLU A 145 -20.82 -19.40 29.11
CA GLU A 145 -19.46 -19.65 28.66
C GLU A 145 -19.47 -20.78 27.62
N THR A 146 -18.80 -20.56 26.50
CA THR A 146 -18.69 -21.53 25.41
C THR A 146 -17.23 -21.73 25.02
N GLN A 147 -16.83 -22.99 24.86
CA GLN A 147 -15.49 -23.34 24.38
C GLN A 147 -15.43 -23.10 22.86
N GLY A 148 -14.75 -22.03 22.44
CA GLY A 148 -14.43 -21.83 21.03
C GLY A 148 -13.32 -22.79 20.61
N LYS A 149 -13.55 -23.57 19.56
CA LYS A 149 -12.52 -24.41 18.94
C LYS A 149 -11.46 -23.55 18.26
N ALA A 150 -10.24 -24.07 18.16
CA ALA A 150 -9.21 -23.47 17.33
C ALA A 150 -9.64 -23.51 15.86
N TYR A 151 -9.35 -22.45 15.11
CA TYR A 151 -9.61 -22.38 13.68
C TYR A 151 -8.60 -21.47 13.01
N LYS A 152 -8.55 -21.54 11.69
CA LYS A 152 -7.70 -20.72 10.86
C LYS A 152 -8.50 -19.95 9.83
N VAL A 153 -8.01 -18.76 9.49
CA VAL A 153 -8.57 -17.92 8.43
C VAL A 153 -7.50 -17.72 7.38
N ASN A 154 -7.78 -18.18 6.16
CA ASN A 154 -6.91 -17.97 5.01
C ASN A 154 -7.24 -16.61 4.38
N MET A 155 -6.30 -15.68 4.45
CA MET A 155 -6.38 -14.38 3.84
C MET A 155 -5.84 -14.43 2.41
N PRO A 156 -6.63 -14.05 1.39
CA PRO A 156 -6.14 -13.97 0.03
C PRO A 156 -5.14 -12.82 -0.11
N ARG A 157 -4.12 -13.05 -0.93
CA ARG A 157 -3.13 -12.03 -1.31
C ARG A 157 -3.78 -10.94 -2.15
N ARG A 158 -3.44 -9.68 -1.85
CA ARG A 158 -3.91 -8.47 -2.54
C ARG A 158 -2.75 -7.50 -2.65
N PRO A 159 -1.80 -7.75 -3.57
CA PRO A 159 -0.58 -6.95 -3.64
C PRO A 159 -0.92 -5.56 -4.18
N PHE A 160 -0.58 -4.54 -3.41
CA PHE A 160 -0.84 -3.12 -3.73
C PHE A 160 0.42 -2.26 -3.73
N LEU A 161 1.50 -2.73 -3.12
CA LEU A 161 2.74 -1.97 -2.95
C LEU A 161 3.75 -2.45 -3.99
N GLY A 162 4.10 -1.58 -4.93
CA GLY A 162 4.99 -1.88 -6.05
C GLY A 162 4.62 -1.04 -7.26
N LEU A 163 5.38 -1.20 -8.33
CA LEU A 163 5.18 -0.52 -9.59
C LEU A 163 4.49 -1.45 -10.59
N THR A 164 3.53 -0.92 -11.33
CA THR A 164 3.07 -1.54 -12.57
C THR A 164 3.94 -1.08 -13.72
N GLU A 165 3.85 -1.72 -14.89
CA GLU A 165 4.57 -1.29 -16.10
C GLU A 165 4.29 0.19 -16.45
N THR A 166 3.06 0.66 -16.25
CA THR A 166 2.70 2.07 -16.41
C THR A 166 3.37 2.97 -15.38
N ASP A 167 3.44 2.55 -14.11
CA ASP A 167 4.15 3.33 -13.09
C ASP A 167 5.65 3.40 -13.38
N GLU A 168 6.24 2.31 -13.88
CA GLU A 168 7.66 2.28 -14.23
C GLU A 168 7.97 3.28 -15.35
N GLN A 169 7.11 3.35 -16.38
CA GLN A 169 7.25 4.34 -17.44
C GLN A 169 7.11 5.77 -16.91
N GLU A 170 6.13 6.05 -16.06
CA GLU A 170 5.98 7.39 -15.46
C GLU A 170 7.19 7.78 -14.61
N VAL A 171 7.78 6.82 -13.87
CA VAL A 171 9.01 7.06 -13.11
C VAL A 171 10.19 7.33 -14.03
N LEU A 172 10.31 6.61 -15.15
CA LEU A 172 11.34 6.86 -16.16
C LEU A 172 11.17 8.24 -16.78
N ASP A 173 9.94 8.64 -17.11
CA ASP A 173 9.65 9.94 -17.69
C ASP A 173 10.04 11.06 -16.71
N LEU A 174 9.73 10.93 -15.41
CA LEU A 174 10.18 11.87 -14.37
C LEU A 174 11.71 11.96 -14.26
N ILE A 175 12.42 10.84 -14.46
CA ILE A 175 13.89 10.84 -14.46
C ILE A 175 14.42 11.58 -15.69
N VAL A 176 13.84 11.34 -16.87
CA VAL A 176 14.22 12.02 -18.11
C VAL A 176 13.97 13.52 -17.99
N GLU A 177 12.76 13.93 -17.60
CA GLU A 177 12.36 15.33 -17.37
C GLU A 177 13.36 16.04 -16.44
N HIS A 178 13.75 15.37 -15.36
CA HIS A 178 14.71 15.91 -14.41
C HIS A 178 16.14 16.04 -14.97
N LEU A 179 16.53 15.21 -15.93
CA LEU A 179 17.85 15.27 -16.57
C LEU A 179 17.87 16.24 -17.76
N THR A 180 16.73 16.52 -18.39
CA THR A 180 16.61 17.41 -19.54
C THR A 180 16.26 18.85 -19.15
N ASP A 181 15.77 19.09 -17.93
CA ASP A 181 15.18 20.37 -17.48
C ASP A 181 14.02 20.85 -18.39
N GLU A 182 13.41 19.92 -19.12
CA GLU A 182 12.21 20.06 -19.96
C GLU A 182 11.09 19.24 -19.34
#